data_AF-A0A7C2RKN4-F1
#
_entry.id   AF-A0A7C2RKN4-F1
#
_cell.length_a   1.000
_cell.length_b   1.000
_cell.length_c   1.000
_cell.angle_alpha   90.00
_cell.angle_beta   90.00
_cell.angle_gamma   90.00
#
_symmetry.space_group_name_H-M   'P 1'
#
loop_
_entity.id
_entity.type
_entity.pdbx_description
1 polymer ?
#
loop_
_entity_poly.entity_id
_entity_poly.type
_entity_poly.pdbx_seq_one_letter_code
_entity_poly.pdbx_strand_id
1 'polypeptide(L)'
;MSGLVELWVSLEESVLADASITWRYRPALLFECLLEFRDLRAEIVHSEDRRYTTWLPRDEAAADWSVSAVGELTPEQIRTTPQPGIRPYEGVVALTDARLAEFENDLIEHLVRSERVILHHNPNLRLYSRLNESQEAFLERALEEVRARLQPTLRELMREFQLQLEQLRQKPLSDDVPEELRSGLEVQRRRMISRVEARLNRVVLDHPIGAVLRGESAEGVLDVSPEGEKGGEVPDELQPLAQELERLYETAAARAGALLREALEQARECEPYAVALHPHGIRILRRALLWVPTPD
;
A
#
# COMPACT_ATOMS: atom_id res chain seq x y z
N MET A 1 14.61 -48.56 -3.17
CA MET A 1 14.77 -47.10 -3.25
C MET A 1 13.47 -46.58 -3.80
N SER A 2 12.82 -45.63 -3.12
CA SER A 2 11.59 -45.07 -3.68
C SER A 2 11.91 -44.40 -5.01
N GLY A 3 10.96 -44.37 -5.94
CA GLY A 3 11.13 -43.86 -7.31
C GLY A 3 11.32 -42.34 -7.39
N LEU A 4 11.98 -41.75 -6.39
CA LEU A 4 12.24 -40.33 -6.26
C LEU A 4 13.28 -39.90 -7.29
N VAL A 5 13.06 -38.73 -7.90
CA VAL A 5 14.01 -38.18 -8.86
C VAL A 5 15.25 -37.70 -8.12
N GLU A 6 16.41 -38.16 -8.56
CA GLU A 6 17.70 -37.66 -8.09
C GLU A 6 18.15 -36.49 -8.97
N LEU A 7 18.68 -35.46 -8.32
CA LEU A 7 19.21 -34.25 -8.93
C LEU A 7 20.55 -33.89 -8.29
N TRP A 8 21.44 -33.28 -9.06
CA TRP A 8 22.77 -32.91 -8.62
C TRP A 8 22.98 -31.42 -8.80
N VAL A 9 23.46 -30.74 -7.75
CA VAL A 9 23.87 -29.35 -7.85
C VAL A 9 25.28 -29.31 -8.42
N SER A 10 25.48 -28.45 -9.42
CA SER A 10 26.80 -28.19 -9.99
C SER A 10 27.46 -26.94 -9.40
N LEU A 11 28.77 -27.01 -9.23
CA LEU A 11 29.62 -25.87 -8.93
C LEU A 11 30.13 -25.25 -10.22
N GLU A 12 30.43 -23.94 -10.16
CA GLU A 12 31.19 -23.27 -11.21
C GLU A 12 32.58 -23.90 -11.37
N GLU A 13 33.06 -23.98 -12.61
CA GLU A 13 34.36 -24.61 -12.91
C GLU A 13 35.53 -23.91 -12.21
N SER A 14 35.43 -22.60 -12.02
CA SER A 14 36.40 -21.78 -11.28
C SER A 14 36.57 -22.23 -9.83
N VAL A 15 35.45 -22.56 -9.17
CA VAL A 15 35.41 -23.01 -7.76
C VAL A 15 35.90 -24.46 -7.66
N LEU A 16 35.53 -25.29 -8.63
CA LEU A 16 35.94 -26.69 -8.67
C LEU A 16 37.44 -26.86 -8.98
N ALA A 17 38.02 -25.93 -9.74
CA ALA A 17 39.45 -25.93 -10.09
C ALA A 17 40.37 -25.59 -8.91
N ASP A 18 39.82 -25.11 -7.79
CA ASP A 18 40.60 -24.86 -6.58
C ASP A 18 41.02 -26.20 -5.92
N ALA A 19 42.25 -26.61 -6.21
CA ALA A 19 42.84 -27.86 -5.70
C ALA A 19 43.03 -27.88 -4.17
N SER A 20 42.83 -26.75 -3.48
CA SER A 20 42.92 -26.70 -2.01
C SER A 20 41.67 -27.25 -1.31
N ILE A 21 40.55 -27.39 -2.03
CA ILE A 21 39.27 -27.85 -1.48
C ILE A 21 38.92 -29.20 -2.09
N THR A 22 38.68 -30.19 -1.23
CA THR A 22 38.08 -31.45 -1.67
C THR A 22 36.56 -31.34 -1.54
N TRP A 23 35.84 -31.58 -2.63
CA TRP A 23 34.39 -31.50 -2.64
C TRP A 23 33.76 -32.90 -2.54
N ARG A 24 32.71 -33.03 -1.73
CA ARG A 24 31.91 -34.25 -1.60
C ARG A 24 30.43 -33.94 -1.69
N TYR A 25 29.66 -34.82 -2.32
CA TYR A 25 28.21 -34.72 -2.29
C TYR A 25 27.63 -35.08 -0.92
N ARG A 26 26.69 -34.26 -0.45
CA ARG A 26 25.85 -34.51 0.72
C ARG A 26 24.36 -34.51 0.30
N PRO A 27 23.55 -35.47 0.79
CA PRO A 27 22.14 -35.54 0.42
C PRO A 27 21.32 -34.44 1.10
N ALA A 28 20.39 -33.88 0.34
CA ALA A 28 19.39 -32.90 0.73
C ALA A 28 18.04 -33.26 0.08
N LEU A 29 16.96 -32.70 0.60
CA LEU A 29 15.63 -32.80 0.01
C LEU A 29 15.34 -31.52 -0.77
N LEU A 30 14.66 -31.66 -1.90
CA LEU A 30 14.10 -30.56 -2.69
C LEU A 30 12.60 -30.74 -2.82
N PHE A 31 11.85 -29.70 -2.46
CA PHE A 31 10.41 -29.61 -2.66
C PHE A 31 10.10 -28.35 -3.49
N GLU A 32 9.42 -28.55 -4.62
CA GLU A 32 8.86 -27.45 -5.41
C GLU A 32 7.38 -27.31 -5.02
N CYS A 33 7.00 -26.13 -4.55
CA CYS A 33 5.70 -25.84 -3.97
C CYS A 33 5.03 -24.69 -4.71
N LEU A 34 3.74 -24.82 -5.00
CA LEU A 34 2.87 -23.71 -5.33
C LEU A 34 2.20 -23.24 -4.04
N LEU A 35 2.42 -21.99 -3.65
CA LEU A 35 1.84 -21.37 -2.46
C LEU A 35 0.72 -20.42 -2.86
N GLU A 36 -0.49 -20.68 -2.40
CA GLU A 36 -1.66 -19.84 -2.63
C GLU A 36 -2.02 -19.04 -1.37
N PHE A 37 -1.79 -17.73 -1.41
CA PHE A 37 -2.25 -16.81 -0.37
C PHE A 37 -3.64 -16.31 -0.72
N ARG A 38 -4.60 -16.56 0.17
CA ARG A 38 -5.99 -16.18 -0.03
C ARG A 38 -6.57 -15.54 1.22
N ASP A 39 -7.09 -14.33 1.07
CA ASP A 39 -7.83 -13.63 2.11
C ASP A 39 -9.06 -12.95 1.48
N LEU A 40 -10.26 -13.33 1.95
CA LEU A 40 -11.52 -12.80 1.43
C LEU A 40 -11.80 -11.36 1.87
N ARG A 41 -11.26 -10.93 3.01
CA ARG A 41 -11.44 -9.55 3.51
C ARG A 41 -10.59 -8.59 2.71
N ALA A 42 -9.36 -9.00 2.39
CA ALA A 42 -8.45 -8.23 1.54
C ALA A 42 -8.68 -8.45 0.04
N GLU A 43 -9.64 -9.31 -0.34
CA GLU A 43 -9.94 -9.69 -1.74
C GLU A 43 -8.70 -10.15 -2.53
N ILE A 44 -7.77 -10.82 -1.87
CA ILE A 44 -6.52 -11.29 -2.47
C ILE A 44 -6.58 -12.78 -2.75
N VAL A 45 -6.17 -13.12 -3.97
CA VAL A 45 -5.81 -14.46 -4.40
C VAL A 45 -4.47 -14.32 -5.11
N HIS A 46 -3.42 -14.83 -4.49
CA HIS A 46 -2.06 -14.77 -5.00
C HIS A 46 -1.47 -16.17 -5.03
N SER A 47 -0.66 -16.46 -6.04
CA SER A 47 0.04 -17.74 -6.11
C SER A 47 1.49 -17.56 -6.53
N GLU A 48 2.39 -18.26 -5.87
CA GLU A 48 3.83 -18.23 -6.17
C GLU A 48 4.41 -19.63 -6.17
N ASP A 49 5.30 -19.89 -7.14
CA ASP A 49 6.13 -21.09 -7.15
C ASP A 49 7.40 -20.84 -6.33
N ARG A 50 7.66 -21.70 -5.35
CA ARG A 50 8.87 -21.62 -4.51
C ARG A 50 9.53 -22.98 -4.36
N ARG A 51 10.85 -22.95 -4.22
CA ARG A 51 11.68 -24.13 -3.99
C ARG A 51 12.21 -24.10 -2.57
N TYR A 52 12.03 -25.20 -1.85
CA TYR A 52 12.54 -25.38 -0.51
C TYR A 52 13.54 -26.52 -0.51
N THR A 53 14.70 -26.28 0.11
CA THR A 53 15.70 -27.32 0.31
C THR A 53 16.04 -27.45 1.78
N THR A 54 16.37 -28.67 2.22
CA THR A 54 16.87 -28.91 3.57
C THR A 54 17.82 -30.09 3.53
N TRP A 55 18.78 -30.15 4.45
CA TRP A 55 19.67 -31.28 4.54
C TRP A 55 18.88 -32.53 4.92
N LEU A 56 19.16 -33.66 4.27
CA LEU A 56 18.53 -34.91 4.67
C LEU A 56 19.00 -35.23 6.10
N PRO A 57 18.09 -35.29 7.10
CA PRO A 57 18.48 -35.59 8.46
C PRO A 57 19.12 -36.98 8.57
N ARG A 58 20.05 -37.12 9.50
CA ARG A 58 20.54 -38.44 9.88
C ARG A 58 19.53 -39.06 10.84
N ASP A 59 19.35 -40.37 10.75
CA ASP A 59 18.44 -41.15 11.59
C ASP A 59 16.97 -40.68 11.48
N GLU A 60 16.17 -40.90 12.53
CA GLU A 60 14.73 -40.57 12.57
C GLU A 60 14.44 -39.10 12.96
N ALA A 61 15.44 -38.20 12.89
CA ALA A 61 15.27 -36.79 13.23
C ALA A 61 14.45 -36.00 12.20
N ALA A 62 13.59 -35.07 12.67
CA ALA A 62 12.77 -34.21 11.82
C ALA A 62 13.63 -33.31 10.91
N ALA A 63 13.06 -32.87 9.78
CA ALA A 63 13.74 -31.96 8.87
C ALA A 63 13.78 -30.53 9.42
N ASP A 64 14.96 -29.88 9.37
CA ASP A 64 15.09 -28.48 9.73
C ASP A 64 14.88 -27.60 8.50
N TRP A 65 13.64 -27.15 8.31
CA TRP A 65 13.26 -26.26 7.21
C TRP A 65 13.68 -24.81 7.42
N SER A 66 14.23 -24.45 8.58
CA SER A 66 14.76 -23.10 8.82
C SER A 66 16.13 -22.87 8.19
N VAL A 67 16.84 -23.96 7.84
CA VAL A 67 18.17 -23.92 7.23
C VAL A 67 18.11 -24.54 5.83
N SER A 68 18.23 -23.68 4.81
CA SER A 68 18.28 -24.15 3.43
C SER A 68 19.58 -24.90 3.15
N ALA A 69 19.51 -26.05 2.47
CA ALA A 69 20.71 -26.76 2.02
C ALA A 69 21.43 -26.01 0.89
N VAL A 70 20.67 -25.30 0.06
CA VAL A 70 21.15 -24.42 -1.00
C VAL A 70 20.39 -23.10 -0.92
N GLY A 71 21.09 -21.97 -0.93
CA GLY A 71 20.47 -20.64 -0.80
C GLY A 71 19.53 -20.31 -1.97
N GLU A 72 20.11 -19.87 -3.09
CA GLU A 72 19.38 -19.64 -4.33
C GLU A 72 19.74 -20.75 -5.32
N LEU A 73 18.77 -21.58 -5.69
CA LEU A 73 18.96 -22.69 -6.61
C LEU A 73 18.37 -22.33 -7.98
N THR A 74 19.25 -22.04 -8.94
CA THR A 74 18.83 -21.73 -10.31
C THR A 74 18.72 -23.00 -11.15
N PRO A 75 17.84 -23.04 -12.17
CA PRO A 75 17.69 -24.22 -13.02
C PRO A 75 18.99 -24.67 -13.70
N GLU A 76 19.90 -23.74 -14.01
CA GLU A 76 21.19 -24.01 -14.68
C GLU A 76 22.17 -24.78 -13.79
N GLN A 77 22.00 -24.68 -12.47
CA GLN A 77 22.83 -25.38 -11.48
C GLN A 77 22.34 -26.82 -11.25
N ILE A 78 21.13 -27.17 -11.69
CA ILE A 78 20.52 -28.47 -11.46
C ILE A 78 20.84 -29.40 -12.64
N ARG A 79 21.47 -30.53 -12.34
CA ARG A 79 21.82 -31.58 -13.30
C ARG A 79 21.10 -32.89 -12.98
N THR A 80 21.00 -33.75 -13.98
CA THR A 80 20.50 -35.13 -13.86
C THR A 80 21.60 -36.18 -13.74
N THR A 81 22.86 -35.73 -13.67
CA THR A 81 24.04 -36.58 -13.47
C THR A 81 25.07 -35.84 -12.61
N PRO A 82 25.88 -36.56 -11.81
CA PRO A 82 26.92 -35.95 -10.98
C PRO A 82 27.98 -35.22 -11.83
N GLN A 83 28.52 -34.13 -11.29
CA GLN A 83 29.60 -33.38 -11.91
C GLN A 83 30.95 -34.10 -11.68
N PRO A 84 31.77 -34.31 -12.73
CA PRO A 84 33.11 -34.85 -12.58
C PRO A 84 33.94 -34.00 -11.61
N GLY A 85 34.80 -34.64 -10.81
CA GLY A 85 35.67 -33.95 -9.85
C GLY A 85 35.11 -33.82 -8.43
N ILE A 86 33.83 -34.15 -8.22
CA ILE A 86 33.20 -34.15 -6.89
C ILE A 86 33.08 -35.60 -6.40
N ARG A 87 33.48 -35.86 -5.15
CA ARG A 87 33.41 -37.20 -4.56
C ARG A 87 31.96 -37.61 -4.28
N PRO A 88 31.59 -38.88 -4.51
CA PRO A 88 30.25 -39.37 -4.17
C PRO A 88 30.05 -39.40 -2.65
N TYR A 89 28.79 -39.40 -2.25
CA TYR A 89 28.41 -39.67 -0.87
C TYR A 89 28.64 -41.15 -0.53
N GLU A 90 29.34 -41.44 0.57
CA GLU A 90 29.70 -42.81 0.98
C GLU A 90 28.70 -43.42 1.98
N GLY A 91 27.73 -42.64 2.48
CA GLY A 91 26.73 -43.10 3.44
C GLY A 91 25.51 -43.75 2.79
N VAL A 92 24.70 -44.45 3.59
CA VAL A 92 23.43 -45.03 3.14
C VAL A 92 22.33 -43.98 3.23
N VAL A 93 21.64 -43.74 2.12
CA VAL A 93 20.41 -42.91 2.09
C VAL A 93 19.20 -43.83 2.29
N ALA A 94 18.67 -43.85 3.52
CA ALA A 94 17.47 -44.61 3.87
C ALA A 94 16.23 -43.71 3.79
N LEU A 95 15.75 -43.45 2.58
CA LEU A 95 14.52 -42.67 2.35
C LEU A 95 13.37 -43.58 1.91
N THR A 96 12.36 -43.72 2.77
CA THR A 96 11.11 -44.45 2.47
C THR A 96 10.02 -43.46 2.08
N ASP A 97 8.96 -43.94 1.41
CA ASP A 97 7.81 -43.09 1.06
C ASP A 97 7.09 -42.54 2.30
N ALA A 98 7.01 -43.34 3.36
CA ALA A 98 6.48 -42.89 4.64
C ALA A 98 7.30 -41.73 5.21
N ARG A 99 8.64 -41.86 5.17
CA ARG A 99 9.53 -40.81 5.67
C ARG A 99 9.47 -39.54 4.83
N LEU A 100 9.33 -39.68 3.52
CA LEU A 100 9.14 -38.54 2.63
C LEU A 100 7.83 -37.80 2.92
N ALA A 101 6.74 -38.53 3.21
CA ALA A 101 5.46 -37.93 3.58
C ALA A 101 5.53 -37.20 4.93
N GLU A 102 6.33 -37.70 5.89
CA GLU A 102 6.60 -36.99 7.14
C GLU A 102 7.32 -35.65 6.86
N PHE A 103 8.38 -35.65 6.05
CA PHE A 103 9.08 -34.42 5.68
C PHE A 103 8.20 -33.43 4.91
N GLU A 104 7.27 -33.93 4.09
CA GLU A 104 6.29 -33.09 3.41
C GLU A 104 5.34 -32.40 4.40
N ASN A 105 4.85 -33.13 5.41
CA ASN A 105 4.01 -32.56 6.45
C ASN A 105 4.80 -31.55 7.29
N ASP A 106 6.05 -31.86 7.66
CA ASP A 106 6.94 -30.94 8.37
C ASP A 106 7.12 -29.62 7.60
N LEU A 107 7.28 -29.71 6.27
CA LEU A 107 7.39 -28.54 5.40
C LEU A 107 6.09 -27.74 5.41
N ILE A 108 4.93 -28.38 5.20
CA ILE A 108 3.63 -27.70 5.22
C ILE A 108 3.43 -26.96 6.53
N GLU A 109 3.70 -27.61 7.68
CA GLU A 109 3.60 -26.98 8.99
C GLU A 109 4.57 -25.82 9.17
N HIS A 110 5.80 -25.95 8.66
CA HIS A 110 6.78 -24.87 8.67
C HIS A 110 6.27 -23.66 7.87
N LEU A 111 5.82 -23.88 6.63
CA LEU A 111 5.35 -22.83 5.72
C LEU A 111 4.13 -22.09 6.29
N VAL A 112 3.17 -22.80 6.88
CA VAL A 112 2.01 -22.17 7.53
C VAL A 112 2.42 -21.24 8.69
N ARG A 113 3.54 -21.55 9.37
CA ARG A 113 4.05 -20.75 10.49
C ARG A 113 4.90 -19.57 10.04
N SER A 114 5.71 -19.73 8.99
CA SER A 114 6.71 -18.75 8.56
C SER A 114 6.23 -17.84 7.44
N GLU A 115 5.42 -18.34 6.50
CA GLU A 115 5.08 -17.61 5.28
C GLU A 115 3.90 -16.66 5.48
N ARG A 116 4.14 -15.38 5.16
CA ARG A 116 3.15 -14.32 5.22
C ARG A 116 3.36 -13.33 4.10
N VAL A 117 2.25 -12.85 3.53
CA VAL A 117 2.24 -11.69 2.65
C VAL A 117 1.84 -10.48 3.48
N ILE A 118 2.64 -9.42 3.44
CA ILE A 118 2.36 -8.17 4.15
C ILE A 118 1.68 -7.20 3.19
N LEU A 119 0.53 -6.69 3.61
CA LEU A 119 -0.24 -5.66 2.93
C LEU A 119 -0.33 -4.43 3.82
N HIS A 120 -0.74 -3.30 3.25
CA HIS A 120 -1.13 -2.13 4.01
C HIS A 120 -2.65 -2.10 4.14
N HIS A 121 -3.15 -1.76 5.31
CA HIS A 121 -4.58 -1.68 5.60
C HIS A 121 -4.91 -0.34 6.22
N ASN A 122 -5.95 0.31 5.71
CA ASN A 122 -6.53 1.50 6.31
C ASN A 122 -7.88 1.13 6.98
N PRO A 123 -7.94 1.09 8.33
CA PRO A 123 -9.14 0.65 9.05
C PRO A 123 -10.34 1.58 8.89
N ASN A 124 -10.10 2.89 8.75
CA ASN A 124 -11.16 3.90 8.62
C ASN A 124 -11.87 3.77 7.27
N LEU A 125 -11.09 3.50 6.22
CA LEU A 125 -11.61 3.38 4.86
C LEU A 125 -12.01 1.94 4.51
N ARG A 126 -11.56 0.96 5.32
CA ARG A 126 -11.65 -0.49 5.07
C ARG A 126 -11.01 -0.85 3.73
N LEU A 127 -9.86 -0.24 3.45
CA LEU A 127 -9.09 -0.48 2.23
C LEU A 127 -7.87 -1.33 2.53
N TYR A 128 -7.55 -2.23 1.61
CA TYR A 128 -6.34 -3.04 1.63
C TYR A 128 -5.48 -2.69 0.42
N SER A 129 -4.16 -2.76 0.59
CA SER A 129 -3.22 -2.57 -0.52
C SER A 129 -3.25 -3.77 -1.45
N ARG A 130 -2.89 -3.54 -2.71
CA ARG A 130 -2.63 -4.61 -3.66
C ARG A 130 -1.30 -5.27 -3.32
N LEU A 131 -1.08 -6.46 -3.89
CA LEU A 131 0.20 -7.18 -3.78
C LEU A 131 1.32 -6.32 -4.36
N ASN A 132 2.42 -6.19 -3.61
CA ASN A 132 3.59 -5.39 -4.00
C ASN A 132 3.28 -3.90 -4.26
N GLU A 133 2.13 -3.39 -3.83
CA GLU A 133 1.82 -1.96 -3.88
C GLU A 133 2.70 -1.22 -2.88
N SER A 134 3.40 -0.19 -3.33
CA SER A 134 4.18 0.67 -2.43
C SER A 134 3.23 1.40 -1.46
N GLN A 135 3.74 1.74 -0.30
CA GLN A 135 2.97 2.49 0.70
C GLN A 135 2.46 3.83 0.13
N GLU A 136 3.25 4.50 -0.70
CA GLU A 136 2.89 5.76 -1.36
C GLU A 136 1.73 5.57 -2.34
N ALA A 137 1.78 4.54 -3.19
CA ALA A 137 0.69 4.25 -4.13
C ALA A 137 -0.61 3.87 -3.41
N PHE A 138 -0.51 3.11 -2.31
CA PHE A 138 -1.66 2.78 -1.47
C PHE A 138 -2.28 4.05 -0.85
N LEU A 139 -1.43 4.96 -0.34
CA LEU A 139 -1.87 6.22 0.24
C LEU A 139 -2.59 7.09 -0.81
N GLU A 140 -2.05 7.23 -2.02
CA GLU A 140 -2.69 7.97 -3.11
C GLU A 140 -4.12 7.46 -3.39
N ARG A 141 -4.29 6.14 -3.47
CA ARG A 141 -5.61 5.53 -3.66
C ARG A 141 -6.54 5.75 -2.45
N ALA A 142 -6.01 5.66 -1.23
CA ALA A 142 -6.79 5.96 -0.02
C ALA A 142 -7.30 7.42 -0.02
N LEU A 143 -6.51 8.35 -0.54
CA LEU A 143 -6.88 9.76 -0.63
C LEU A 143 -7.92 10.04 -1.71
N GLU A 144 -7.84 9.34 -2.84
CA GLU A 144 -8.87 9.40 -3.87
C GLU A 144 -10.22 8.90 -3.32
N GLU A 145 -10.20 7.81 -2.56
CA GLU A 145 -11.40 7.28 -1.91
C GLU A 145 -11.96 8.27 -0.86
N VAL A 146 -11.10 8.88 -0.05
CA VAL A 146 -11.50 9.94 0.88
C VAL A 146 -12.15 11.10 0.14
N ARG A 147 -11.54 11.57 -0.96
CA ARG A 147 -12.10 12.65 -1.77
C ARG A 147 -13.49 12.30 -2.29
N ALA A 148 -13.68 11.07 -2.78
CA ALA A 148 -14.97 10.60 -3.26
C ALA A 148 -16.04 10.58 -2.15
N ARG A 149 -15.68 10.11 -0.95
CA ARG A 149 -16.59 10.07 0.22
C ARG A 149 -16.89 11.45 0.79
N LEU A 150 -15.94 12.38 0.72
CA LEU A 150 -16.09 13.73 1.29
C LEU A 150 -16.85 14.68 0.36
N GLN A 151 -16.83 14.43 -0.95
CA GLN A 151 -17.47 15.31 -1.95
C GLN A 151 -18.96 15.62 -1.67
N PRO A 152 -19.83 14.66 -1.29
CA PRO A 152 -21.20 14.96 -0.92
C PRO A 152 -21.31 15.93 0.27
N THR A 153 -20.54 15.69 1.32
CA THR A 153 -20.52 16.54 2.53
C THR A 153 -20.06 17.96 2.22
N LEU A 154 -19.04 18.13 1.37
CA LEU A 154 -18.58 19.45 0.94
C LEU A 154 -19.62 20.17 0.07
N ARG A 155 -20.38 19.43 -0.76
CA ARG A 155 -21.49 20.00 -1.53
C ARG A 155 -22.65 20.42 -0.64
N GLU A 156 -22.96 19.67 0.42
CA GLU A 156 -23.96 20.04 1.41
C GLU A 156 -23.54 21.31 2.16
N LEU A 157 -22.29 21.36 2.62
CA LEU A 157 -21.70 22.55 3.23
C LEU A 157 -21.78 23.76 2.30
N MET A 158 -21.44 23.58 1.02
CA MET A 158 -21.58 24.64 0.01
C MET A 158 -23.02 25.13 -0.11
N ARG A 159 -24.00 24.23 -0.14
CA ARG A 159 -25.43 24.60 -0.21
C ARG A 159 -25.86 25.40 1.02
N GLU A 160 -25.42 25.03 2.22
CA GLU A 160 -25.69 25.80 3.45
C GLU A 160 -25.19 27.24 3.30
N PHE A 161 -23.97 27.43 2.82
CA PHE A 161 -23.39 28.76 2.63
C PHE A 161 -23.99 29.54 1.47
N GLN A 162 -24.40 28.86 0.38
CA GLN A 162 -25.14 29.49 -0.72
C GLN A 162 -26.47 30.07 -0.21
N LEU A 163 -27.20 29.35 0.63
CA LEU A 163 -28.44 29.85 1.24
C LEU A 163 -28.18 31.10 2.12
N GLN A 164 -27.08 31.09 2.89
CA GLN A 164 -26.70 32.27 3.68
C GLN A 164 -26.32 33.46 2.78
N LEU A 165 -25.57 33.23 1.69
CA LEU A 165 -25.27 34.27 0.71
C LEU A 165 -26.52 34.81 0.03
N GLU A 166 -27.52 33.97 -0.26
CA GLU A 166 -28.81 34.40 -0.81
C GLU A 166 -29.59 35.27 0.19
N GLN A 167 -29.61 34.92 1.48
CA GLN A 167 -30.17 35.79 2.52
C GLN A 167 -29.45 37.15 2.55
N LEU A 168 -28.12 37.14 2.43
CA LEU A 168 -27.30 38.35 2.31
C LEU A 168 -27.46 39.08 0.98
N ARG A 169 -28.07 38.50 -0.06
CA ARG A 169 -28.49 39.20 -1.29
C ARG A 169 -29.84 39.88 -1.12
N GLN A 170 -30.73 39.30 -0.31
CA GLN A 170 -32.10 39.78 -0.12
C GLN A 170 -32.24 40.91 0.92
N LYS A 171 -31.28 41.06 1.86
CA LYS A 171 -31.29 42.20 2.81
C LYS A 171 -31.30 43.55 2.06
N PRO A 172 -32.22 44.49 2.29
CA PRO A 172 -32.15 45.80 1.64
C PRO A 172 -30.93 46.60 2.12
N LEU A 173 -30.47 47.57 1.31
CA LEU A 173 -29.55 48.60 1.79
C LEU A 173 -30.24 49.47 2.85
N SER A 174 -29.48 50.12 3.74
CA SER A 174 -30.08 51.00 4.75
C SER A 174 -30.94 52.08 4.09
N ASP A 175 -32.07 52.43 4.70
CA ASP A 175 -32.95 53.49 4.22
C ASP A 175 -32.26 54.86 4.20
N ASP A 176 -31.20 55.02 5.00
CA ASP A 176 -30.35 56.21 5.09
C ASP A 176 -29.48 56.48 3.84
N VAL A 177 -29.42 55.52 2.90
CA VAL A 177 -28.60 55.65 1.69
C VAL A 177 -29.31 56.52 0.64
N PRO A 178 -28.69 57.62 0.17
CA PRO A 178 -29.24 58.48 -0.87
C PRO A 178 -29.57 57.70 -2.16
N GLU A 179 -30.73 57.97 -2.75
CA GLU A 179 -31.24 57.22 -3.92
C GLU A 179 -30.31 57.30 -5.14
N GLU A 180 -29.58 58.41 -5.26
CA GLU A 180 -28.55 58.65 -6.27
C GLU A 180 -27.36 57.68 -6.17
N LEU A 181 -27.03 57.20 -4.96
CA LEU A 181 -25.91 56.28 -4.70
C LEU A 181 -26.34 54.81 -4.65
N ARG A 182 -27.62 54.52 -4.46
CA ARG A 182 -28.15 53.15 -4.30
C ARG A 182 -27.78 52.23 -5.45
N SER A 183 -27.91 52.69 -6.70
CA SER A 183 -27.61 51.87 -7.88
C SER A 183 -26.14 51.46 -7.97
N GLY A 184 -25.20 52.36 -7.63
CA GLY A 184 -23.77 52.08 -7.59
C GLY A 184 -23.39 51.10 -6.47
N LEU A 185 -23.98 51.30 -5.27
CA LEU A 185 -23.75 50.44 -4.11
C LEU A 185 -24.31 49.02 -4.33
N GLU A 186 -25.44 48.86 -5.02
CA GLU A 186 -25.97 47.55 -5.38
C GLU A 186 -25.04 46.77 -6.33
N VAL A 187 -24.45 47.45 -7.32
CA VAL A 187 -23.45 46.83 -8.21
C VAL A 187 -22.22 46.39 -7.42
N GLN A 188 -21.73 47.23 -6.52
CA GLN A 188 -20.58 46.90 -5.68
C GLN A 188 -20.86 45.74 -4.72
N ARG A 189 -22.04 45.73 -4.09
CA ARG A 189 -22.54 44.63 -3.27
C ARG A 189 -22.59 43.32 -4.03
N ARG A 190 -23.18 43.30 -5.23
CA ARG A 190 -23.21 42.09 -6.08
C ARG A 190 -21.81 41.57 -6.37
N ARG A 191 -20.86 42.47 -6.69
CA ARG A 191 -19.45 42.11 -6.91
C ARG A 191 -18.78 41.53 -5.66
N MET A 192 -19.06 42.06 -4.46
CA MET A 192 -18.52 41.51 -3.22
C MET A 192 -19.02 40.09 -2.96
N ILE A 193 -20.33 39.88 -3.11
CA ILE A 193 -20.95 38.57 -2.91
C ILE A 193 -20.41 37.55 -3.92
N SER A 194 -20.33 37.91 -5.21
CA SER A 194 -19.77 37.04 -6.24
C SER A 194 -18.29 36.69 -6.00
N ARG A 195 -17.49 37.61 -5.45
CA ARG A 195 -16.09 37.34 -5.07
C ARG A 195 -16.00 36.31 -3.94
N VAL A 196 -16.83 36.45 -2.91
CA VAL A 196 -16.88 35.48 -1.80
C VAL A 196 -17.38 34.13 -2.26
N GLU A 197 -18.39 34.08 -3.13
CA GLU A 197 -18.88 32.84 -3.73
C GLU A 197 -17.79 32.12 -4.54
N ALA A 198 -16.99 32.85 -5.32
CA ALA A 198 -15.85 32.28 -6.03
C ALA A 198 -14.77 31.75 -5.09
N ARG A 199 -14.43 32.50 -4.02
CA ARG A 199 -13.50 32.04 -2.97
C ARG A 199 -13.98 30.77 -2.29
N LEU A 200 -15.27 30.70 -1.92
CA LEU A 200 -15.87 29.52 -1.31
C LEU A 200 -15.81 28.31 -2.23
N ASN A 201 -16.19 28.45 -3.50
CA ASN A 201 -16.12 27.34 -4.46
C ASN A 201 -14.71 26.74 -4.54
N ARG A 202 -13.69 27.61 -4.56
CA ARG A 202 -12.30 27.16 -4.61
C ARG A 202 -11.86 26.43 -3.34
N VAL A 203 -12.19 26.97 -2.16
CA VAL A 203 -11.77 26.40 -0.86
C VAL A 203 -12.53 25.11 -0.54
N VAL A 204 -13.82 25.04 -0.86
CA VAL A 204 -14.69 23.94 -0.43
C VAL A 204 -14.74 22.81 -1.47
N LEU A 205 -14.78 23.12 -2.77
CA LEU A 205 -15.01 22.10 -3.82
C LEU A 205 -13.73 21.76 -4.61
N ASP A 206 -12.91 22.77 -4.92
CA ASP A 206 -11.70 22.59 -5.74
C ASP A 206 -10.43 22.35 -4.91
N HIS A 207 -10.58 22.04 -3.61
CA HIS A 207 -9.44 21.87 -2.73
C HIS A 207 -8.48 20.80 -3.27
N PRO A 208 -7.19 21.13 -3.52
CA PRO A 208 -6.24 20.18 -4.05
C PRO A 208 -5.76 19.28 -2.90
N ILE A 209 -6.56 18.27 -2.56
CA ILE A 209 -6.22 17.24 -1.55
C ILE A 209 -4.86 16.60 -1.88
N GLY A 210 -4.51 16.47 -3.17
CA GLY A 210 -3.20 15.98 -3.63
C GLY A 210 -2.05 17.01 -3.61
N ALA A 211 -2.29 18.30 -3.39
CA ALA A 211 -1.22 19.30 -3.22
C ALA A 211 -0.79 19.44 -1.75
N VAL A 212 -1.73 19.30 -0.81
CA VAL A 212 -1.48 19.32 0.65
C VAL A 212 -0.48 18.24 1.08
N LEU A 213 -0.38 17.14 0.33
CA LEU A 213 0.58 16.07 0.59
C LEU A 213 1.94 16.25 -0.08
N ARG A 214 2.05 17.11 -1.11
CA ARG A 214 3.32 17.47 -1.73
C ARG A 214 4.14 18.47 -0.89
N GLY A 215 3.71 18.75 0.34
CA GLY A 215 4.44 19.64 1.25
C GLY A 215 4.30 21.12 0.91
N GLU A 216 3.41 21.49 -0.02
CA GLU A 216 2.92 22.86 -0.11
C GLU A 216 2.05 23.10 1.12
N SER A 217 2.59 23.85 2.07
CA SER A 217 1.94 24.16 3.34
C SER A 217 0.44 24.44 3.14
N ALA A 218 -0.41 23.77 3.92
CA ALA A 218 -1.85 24.02 3.91
C ALA A 218 -2.18 25.53 4.08
N GLU A 219 -1.29 26.28 4.73
CA GLU A 219 -1.35 27.73 4.84
C GLU A 219 -1.21 28.47 3.50
N GLY A 220 -0.39 27.99 2.55
CA GLY A 220 -0.24 28.59 1.22
C GLY A 220 -1.36 28.25 0.24
N VAL A 221 -2.07 27.14 0.46
CA VAL A 221 -3.27 26.76 -0.33
C VAL A 221 -4.53 27.47 0.17
N LEU A 222 -4.56 27.83 1.46
CA LEU A 222 -5.64 28.63 2.07
C LEU A 222 -5.44 30.14 1.88
N ASP A 223 -4.20 30.58 1.63
CA ASP A 223 -3.89 31.96 1.22
C ASP A 223 -4.10 32.16 -0.29
N VAL A 224 -5.32 31.87 -0.76
CA VAL A 224 -5.79 32.39 -2.05
C VAL A 224 -6.32 33.80 -1.80
N SER A 225 -5.42 34.69 -1.43
CA SER A 225 -5.61 36.10 -1.70
C SER A 225 -5.65 36.24 -3.23
N PRO A 226 -6.68 36.85 -3.83
CA PRO A 226 -6.71 37.06 -5.28
C PRO A 226 -5.54 37.96 -5.67
N GLU A 227 -4.44 37.37 -6.13
CA GLU A 227 -3.35 38.10 -6.78
C GLU A 227 -3.93 38.84 -7.99
N GLY A 228 -4.16 40.15 -7.85
CA GLY A 228 -4.41 41.02 -9.00
C GLY A 228 -5.36 42.20 -8.83
N GLU A 229 -6.21 42.25 -7.80
CA GLU A 229 -7.18 43.36 -7.69
C GLU A 229 -6.92 44.24 -6.48
N LYS A 230 -6.31 45.40 -6.72
CA LYS A 230 -6.23 46.51 -5.77
C LYS A 230 -7.62 46.73 -5.16
N GLY A 231 -7.76 46.47 -3.87
CA GLY A 231 -8.96 46.76 -3.12
C GLY A 231 -9.32 48.23 -3.28
N GLY A 232 -10.35 48.52 -4.06
CA GLY A 232 -11.02 49.82 -3.97
C GLY A 232 -11.56 49.95 -2.55
N GLU A 233 -11.46 51.16 -1.99
CA GLU A 233 -12.07 51.48 -0.70
C GLU A 233 -13.52 50.97 -0.69
N VAL A 234 -13.84 50.15 0.31
CA VAL A 234 -15.21 49.70 0.55
C VAL A 234 -15.95 50.91 1.11
N PRO A 235 -17.04 51.37 0.50
CA PRO A 235 -17.86 52.45 1.05
C PRO A 235 -18.28 52.11 2.48
N ASP A 236 -18.28 53.10 3.37
CA ASP A 236 -18.62 52.92 4.78
C ASP A 236 -20.00 52.25 4.94
N GLU A 237 -20.94 52.49 4.02
CA GLU A 237 -22.28 51.89 4.01
C GLU A 237 -22.28 50.38 3.72
N LEU A 238 -21.24 49.87 3.05
CA LEU A 238 -21.07 48.44 2.72
C LEU A 238 -20.11 47.73 3.69
N GLN A 239 -19.47 48.46 4.61
CA GLN A 239 -18.59 47.90 5.62
C GLN A 239 -19.24 46.84 6.53
N PRO A 240 -20.50 46.99 7.01
CA PRO A 240 -21.14 45.92 7.79
C PRO A 240 -21.38 44.65 6.95
N LEU A 241 -21.74 44.80 5.67
CA LEU A 241 -21.87 43.67 4.75
C LEU A 241 -20.51 43.01 4.49
N ALA A 242 -19.44 43.80 4.33
CA ALA A 242 -18.09 43.29 4.15
C ALA A 242 -17.66 42.41 5.33
N GLN A 243 -17.91 42.88 6.56
CA GLN A 243 -17.61 42.11 7.78
C GLN A 243 -18.45 40.83 7.89
N GLU A 244 -19.74 40.89 7.54
CA GLU A 244 -20.61 39.71 7.58
C GLU A 244 -20.19 38.66 6.52
N LEU A 245 -19.82 39.12 5.34
CA LEU A 245 -19.30 38.27 4.26
C LEU A 245 -17.96 37.62 4.61
N GLU A 246 -17.03 38.35 5.22
CA GLU A 246 -15.74 37.78 5.63
C GLU A 246 -15.91 36.76 6.76
N ARG A 247 -16.77 37.05 7.75
CA ARG A 247 -17.09 36.08 8.82
C ARG A 247 -17.71 34.79 8.26
N LEU A 248 -18.60 34.92 7.27
CA LEU A 248 -19.20 33.76 6.60
C LEU A 248 -18.14 32.94 5.88
N TYR A 249 -17.25 33.60 5.14
CA TYR A 249 -16.13 32.96 4.48
C TYR A 249 -15.21 32.23 5.47
N GLU A 250 -14.76 32.90 6.53
CA GLU A 250 -13.88 32.32 7.56
C GLU A 250 -14.52 31.10 8.21
N THR A 251 -15.81 31.18 8.54
CA THR A 251 -16.56 30.05 9.12
C THR A 251 -16.64 28.86 8.16
N ALA A 252 -16.91 29.12 6.88
CA ALA A 252 -16.95 28.08 5.86
C ALA A 252 -15.59 27.42 5.62
N ALA A 253 -14.55 28.24 5.48
CA ALA A 253 -13.19 27.78 5.29
C ALA A 253 -12.71 26.96 6.49
N ALA A 254 -13.00 27.40 7.72
CA ALA A 254 -12.67 26.65 8.94
C ALA A 254 -13.39 25.30 9.01
N ARG A 255 -14.70 25.24 8.70
CA ARG A 255 -15.47 23.99 8.68
C ARG A 255 -14.96 23.03 7.61
N ALA A 256 -14.75 23.52 6.38
CA ALA A 256 -14.21 22.70 5.29
C ALA A 256 -12.80 22.19 5.62
N GLY A 257 -11.92 23.05 6.14
CA GLY A 257 -10.57 22.69 6.55
C GLY A 257 -10.51 21.71 7.72
N ALA A 258 -11.47 21.74 8.65
CA ALA A 258 -11.58 20.74 9.71
C ALA A 258 -11.95 19.36 9.14
N LEU A 259 -12.98 19.30 8.29
CA LEU A 259 -13.40 18.06 7.63
C LEU A 259 -12.29 17.45 6.77
N LEU A 260 -11.56 18.28 6.02
CA LEU A 260 -10.45 17.84 5.20
C LEU A 260 -9.28 17.30 6.03
N ARG A 261 -8.93 17.96 7.14
CA ARG A 261 -7.85 17.49 8.02
C ARG A 261 -8.18 16.16 8.65
N GLU A 262 -9.37 16.01 9.21
CA GLU A 262 -9.83 14.75 9.79
C GLU A 262 -9.80 13.62 8.76
N ALA A 263 -10.30 13.87 7.56
CA ALA A 263 -10.32 12.86 6.51
C ALA A 263 -8.91 12.50 5.99
N LEU A 264 -7.98 13.46 5.96
CA LEU A 264 -6.57 13.22 5.63
C LEU A 264 -5.84 12.42 6.71
N GLU A 265 -6.13 12.68 7.99
CA GLU A 265 -5.61 11.89 9.10
C GLU A 265 -6.10 10.45 8.99
N GLN A 266 -7.40 10.25 8.73
CA GLN A 266 -7.97 8.93 8.50
C GLN A 266 -7.31 8.19 7.33
N ALA A 267 -6.95 8.88 6.24
CA ALA A 267 -6.25 8.28 5.10
C ALA A 267 -4.81 7.85 5.42
N ARG A 268 -4.14 8.58 6.31
CA ARG A 268 -2.74 8.32 6.70
C ARG A 268 -2.59 7.16 7.69
N GLU A 269 -3.65 6.80 8.40
CA GLU A 269 -3.66 5.62 9.27
C GLU A 269 -3.56 4.34 8.43
N CYS A 270 -2.33 3.88 8.26
CA CYS A 270 -1.97 2.67 7.53
C CYS A 270 -1.26 1.70 8.47
N GLU A 271 -1.80 0.49 8.58
CA GLU A 271 -1.25 -0.58 9.41
C GLU A 271 -0.82 -1.78 8.53
N PRO A 272 0.23 -2.50 8.91
CA PRO A 272 0.60 -3.74 8.23
C PRO A 272 -0.45 -4.83 8.53
N TYR A 273 -1.00 -5.43 7.49
CA TYR A 273 -1.91 -6.56 7.55
C TYR A 273 -1.24 -7.80 6.96
N ALA A 274 -0.98 -8.79 7.81
CA ALA A 274 -0.30 -10.02 7.39
C ALA A 274 -1.32 -11.10 7.00
N VAL A 275 -1.27 -11.52 5.73
CA VAL A 275 -2.02 -12.68 5.23
C VAL A 275 -1.15 -13.91 5.41
N ALA A 276 -1.57 -14.79 6.32
CA ALA A 276 -0.91 -16.06 6.56
C ALA A 276 -1.31 -17.11 5.53
N LEU A 277 -0.40 -18.03 5.24
CA LEU A 277 -0.65 -19.15 4.35
C LEU A 277 -1.54 -20.20 5.03
N HIS A 278 -2.54 -20.70 4.31
CA HIS A 278 -3.40 -21.79 4.80
C HIS A 278 -2.82 -23.14 4.34
N PRO A 279 -2.92 -24.23 5.13
CA PRO A 279 -2.45 -25.56 4.71
C PRO A 279 -2.97 -26.00 3.34
N HIS A 280 -4.26 -25.77 3.05
CA HIS A 280 -4.87 -26.08 1.75
C HIS A 280 -4.36 -25.22 0.57
N GLY A 281 -3.71 -24.09 0.85
CA GLY A 281 -3.06 -23.26 -0.16
C GLY A 281 -1.67 -23.77 -0.55
N ILE A 282 -1.15 -24.82 0.09
CA ILE A 282 0.17 -25.38 -0.21
C ILE A 282 -0.02 -26.61 -1.09
N ARG A 283 0.57 -26.56 -2.28
CA ARG A 283 0.56 -27.70 -3.21
C ARG A 283 1.98 -28.09 -3.56
N ILE A 284 2.37 -29.31 -3.21
CA ILE A 284 3.67 -29.88 -3.59
C ILE A 284 3.59 -30.34 -5.05
N LEU A 285 4.36 -29.71 -5.91
CA LEU A 285 4.44 -30.02 -7.34
C LEU A 285 5.46 -31.13 -7.61
N ARG A 286 6.61 -31.05 -6.93
CA ARG A 286 7.73 -31.97 -7.13
C ARG A 286 8.48 -32.24 -5.84
N ARG A 287 8.99 -33.46 -5.72
CA ARG A 287 9.86 -33.93 -4.64
C ARG A 287 11.08 -34.59 -5.27
N ALA A 288 12.28 -34.24 -4.82
CA ALA A 288 13.52 -34.78 -5.35
C ALA A 288 14.60 -34.92 -4.27
N LEU A 289 15.51 -35.86 -4.49
CA LEU A 289 16.72 -36.01 -3.69
C LEU A 289 17.77 -35.15 -4.37
N LEU A 290 18.28 -34.18 -3.64
CA LEU A 290 19.24 -33.21 -4.14
C LEU A 290 20.62 -33.54 -3.57
N TRP A 291 21.57 -33.80 -4.45
CA TRP A 291 22.97 -34.00 -4.09
C TRP A 291 23.71 -32.67 -4.16
N VAL A 292 24.08 -32.14 -3.00
CA VAL A 292 24.71 -30.82 -2.87
C VAL A 292 26.21 -30.98 -2.58
N PRO A 293 27.10 -30.36 -3.39
CA PRO A 293 28.52 -30.32 -3.10
C PRO A 293 28.82 -29.54 -1.82
N THR A 294 29.56 -30.14 -0.90
CA THR A 294 30.07 -29.51 0.30
C THR A 294 31.58 -29.70 0.39
N PRO A 295 32.33 -28.72 0.91
CA PRO A 295 33.75 -28.92 1.20
C PRO A 295 33.88 -30.00 2.29
N ASP A 296 34.81 -30.93 2.10
CA ASP A 296 35.19 -31.96 3.09
C ASP A 296 35.91 -31.34 4.30
#